data_AF-A0A0D2P6Z6-F1
#
_entry.id   AF-A0A0D2P6Z6-F1
#
_cell.length_a   1.000
_cell.length_b   1.000
_cell.length_c   1.000
_cell.angle_alpha   90.00
_cell.angle_beta   90.00
_cell.angle_gamma   90.00
#
_symmetry.space_group_name_H-M   'P 1'
#
loop_
_entity.id
_entity.type
_entity.pdbx_description
1 polymer ?
#
loop_
_entity_poly.entity_id
_entity_poly.type
_entity_poly.pdbx_seq_one_letter_code
_entity_poly.pdbx_strand_id
1 'polypeptide(L)'
;MLLVNHLPSGLLILMLLSCHLIVAVPTWEGMNGRSSIGSLIPGVSSIEAKGPVATGKQPKHLTVHAPGRVSNVTVGPPSKVPPPEFYIHQEQLFLLVNETAVYPINVYNSTTTHHLPMQLVLGTKKEGITSGSWRWKNTMLYYDLPNGKSNDGVYYRCMTASGAYNVYMTFVATQAPDGCQIMTLHSFARSFKK
;
A
#
# COMPACT_ATOMS: atom_id res chain seq x y z
N MET A 1 -15.55 28.81 65.41
CA MET A 1 -14.09 28.73 65.58
C MET A 1 -13.57 27.71 64.57
N LEU A 2 -13.23 28.16 63.37
CA LEU A 2 -12.75 27.31 62.27
C LEU A 2 -11.25 27.60 62.10
N LEU A 3 -10.42 26.63 62.47
CA LEU A 3 -8.98 26.66 62.26
C LEU A 3 -8.69 26.45 60.77
N VAL A 4 -8.44 27.55 60.06
CA VAL A 4 -7.88 27.53 58.71
C VAL A 4 -6.37 27.32 58.86
N ASN A 5 -5.95 26.07 58.74
CA ASN A 5 -4.53 25.71 58.77
C ASN A 5 -3.83 26.28 57.54
N HIS A 6 -2.87 27.17 57.76
CA HIS A 6 -1.99 27.69 56.73
C HIS A 6 -1.15 26.55 56.13
N LEU A 7 -1.55 26.08 54.95
CA LEU A 7 -0.67 25.23 54.14
C LEU A 7 0.55 26.06 53.73
N PRO A 8 1.79 25.59 53.98
CA PRO A 8 2.98 26.30 53.58
C PRO A 8 3.05 26.38 52.06
N SER A 9 3.04 27.60 51.53
CA SER A 9 3.06 27.95 50.10
C SER A 9 4.19 27.26 49.32
N GLY A 10 5.29 26.90 49.99
CA GLY A 10 6.39 26.14 49.38
C GLY A 10 6.00 24.72 48.92
N LEU A 11 5.05 24.06 49.59
CA LEU A 11 4.63 22.71 49.24
C LEU A 11 3.83 22.68 47.93
N LEU A 12 3.10 23.75 47.65
CA LEU A 12 2.28 23.89 46.45
C LEU A 12 3.15 24.15 45.21
N ILE A 13 4.23 24.91 45.36
CA ILE A 13 5.21 25.15 44.29
C ILE A 13 5.98 23.87 43.97
N LEU A 14 6.33 23.06 44.98
CA LEU A 14 7.01 21.78 44.78
C LEU A 14 6.12 20.75 44.05
N MET A 15 4.82 20.72 44.34
CA MET A 15 3.84 19.90 43.60
C MET A 15 3.63 20.37 42.15
N LEU A 16 3.66 21.69 41.90
CA LEU A 16 3.53 22.23 40.53
C LEU A 16 4.77 21.94 39.68
N LEU A 17 5.97 21.92 40.28
CA LEU A 17 7.21 21.57 39.55
C LEU A 17 7.33 20.09 39.21
N SER A 18 6.76 19.18 40.01
CA SER A 18 6.84 17.73 39.76
C SER A 18 5.88 17.25 38.67
N CYS A 19 4.88 18.05 38.26
CA CYS A 19 3.94 17.71 37.18
C CYS A 19 4.51 17.86 35.76
N HIS A 20 5.71 18.41 35.57
CA HIS A 20 6.30 18.62 34.23
C HIS A 20 7.23 17.49 33.74
N LEU A 21 7.41 16.41 34.51
CA LEU A 21 8.15 15.22 34.07
C LEU A 21 7.20 14.13 33.56
N ILE A 22 6.21 14.50 32.74
CA ILE A 22 5.64 13.54 31.79
C ILE A 22 6.71 13.34 30.73
N VAL A 23 7.65 12.44 31.04
CA VAL A 23 8.53 11.84 30.06
C VAL A 23 7.60 11.27 29.01
N ALA A 24 7.59 11.90 27.83
CA ALA A 24 7.01 11.34 26.63
C ALA A 24 7.81 10.05 26.34
N VAL A 25 7.44 8.96 27.01
CA VAL A 25 7.87 7.63 26.63
C VAL A 25 7.38 7.51 25.19
N PRO A 26 8.27 7.35 24.19
CA PRO A 26 7.82 7.07 22.85
C PRO A 26 6.98 5.80 22.97
N THR A 27 5.66 5.93 22.85
CA THR A 27 4.82 4.75 22.82
C THR A 27 5.22 4.05 21.54
N TRP A 28 5.94 2.94 21.68
CA TRP A 28 6.23 2.02 20.59
C TRP A 28 4.94 1.28 20.18
N GLU A 29 3.82 2.00 20.11
CA GLU A 29 2.55 1.63 19.48
C GLU A 29 2.77 1.52 17.98
N GLY A 30 3.53 0.49 17.61
CA GLY A 30 4.01 0.23 16.25
C GLY A 30 5.01 -0.93 16.18
N MET A 31 5.71 -1.27 17.28
CA MET A 31 6.72 -2.36 17.28
C MET A 31 6.14 -3.77 17.34
N ASN A 32 4.85 -3.95 17.62
CA ASN A 32 4.24 -5.29 17.64
C ASN A 32 3.96 -5.86 16.24
N GLY A 33 4.24 -5.11 15.17
CA GLY A 33 4.41 -5.65 13.83
C GLY A 33 5.83 -6.20 13.67
N ARG A 34 6.11 -7.40 14.17
CA ARG A 34 7.34 -8.14 13.86
C ARG A 34 7.46 -8.31 12.35
N SER A 35 8.10 -7.33 11.71
CA SER A 35 8.47 -7.35 10.31
C SER A 35 9.66 -8.30 10.19
N SER A 36 9.60 -9.18 9.20
CA SER A 36 10.67 -10.13 8.90
C SER A 36 12.02 -9.39 8.84
N ILE A 37 13.01 -9.84 9.60
CA ILE A 37 14.42 -9.40 9.49
C ILE A 37 15.01 -9.75 8.11
N GLY A 38 14.25 -10.41 7.23
CA GLY A 38 14.67 -10.80 5.88
C GLY A 38 14.57 -9.74 4.79
N SER A 39 14.08 -8.52 5.05
CA SER A 39 14.09 -7.44 4.07
C SER A 39 14.71 -6.18 4.68
N LEU A 40 15.80 -5.70 4.06
CA LEU A 40 16.52 -4.48 4.47
C LEU A 40 15.71 -3.20 4.24
N ILE A 41 14.59 -3.29 3.54
CA ILE A 41 13.74 -2.16 3.20
C ILE A 41 12.47 -2.23 4.06
N PRO A 42 12.28 -1.30 5.00
CA PRO A 42 11.07 -1.24 5.81
C PRO A 42 9.81 -1.13 4.94
N GLY A 43 8.78 -1.92 5.27
CA GLY A 43 7.48 -1.88 4.58
C GLY A 43 7.39 -2.73 3.31
N VAL A 44 8.41 -3.53 2.99
CA VAL A 44 8.36 -4.51 1.90
C VAL A 44 7.36 -5.62 2.22
N SER A 45 6.49 -5.93 1.25
CA SER A 45 5.46 -6.96 1.37
C SER A 45 4.92 -7.40 0.01
N SER A 46 4.36 -8.60 -0.07
CA SER A 46 3.60 -9.00 -1.24
C SER A 46 2.23 -8.32 -1.25
N ILE A 47 1.70 -8.08 -2.46
CA ILE A 47 0.38 -7.48 -2.64
C ILE A 47 -0.61 -8.57 -3.08
N GLU A 48 -1.59 -8.86 -2.24
CA GLU A 48 -2.69 -9.79 -2.49
C GLU A 48 -3.88 -9.07 -3.15
N ALA A 49 -4.41 -9.64 -4.22
CA ALA A 49 -5.61 -9.16 -4.89
C ALA A 49 -6.85 -9.88 -4.36
N LYS A 50 -7.83 -9.13 -3.86
CA LYS A 50 -9.12 -9.65 -3.37
C LYS A 50 -10.25 -9.19 -4.26
N GLY A 51 -11.15 -10.09 -4.66
CA GLY A 51 -12.26 -9.77 -5.56
C GLY A 51 -13.41 -10.79 -5.44
N PRO A 52 -14.55 -10.53 -6.12
CA PRO A 52 -15.83 -11.20 -5.89
C PRO A 52 -15.83 -12.69 -6.22
N VAL A 53 -14.81 -13.21 -6.91
CA VAL A 53 -14.71 -14.63 -7.28
C VAL A 53 -13.28 -15.13 -7.10
N ALA A 54 -12.82 -15.17 -5.86
CA ALA A 54 -11.70 -16.03 -5.50
C ALA A 54 -12.20 -17.49 -5.51
N THR A 55 -12.39 -18.05 -6.70
CA THR A 55 -12.58 -19.50 -6.90
C THR A 55 -11.25 -20.20 -6.59
N GLY A 56 -10.96 -20.36 -5.31
CA GLY A 56 -9.75 -21.01 -4.82
C GLY A 56 -9.40 -20.59 -3.41
N LYS A 57 -8.92 -21.54 -2.60
CA LYS A 57 -8.42 -21.28 -1.23
C LYS A 57 -7.12 -20.47 -1.22
N GLN A 58 -6.44 -20.33 -2.36
CA GLN A 58 -5.14 -19.69 -2.42
C GLN A 58 -5.23 -18.22 -2.84
N PRO A 59 -4.51 -17.32 -2.16
CA PRO A 59 -4.48 -15.91 -2.49
C PRO A 59 -3.85 -15.68 -3.87
N LYS A 60 -4.44 -14.76 -4.64
CA LYS A 60 -3.87 -14.26 -5.89
C LYS A 60 -3.03 -13.03 -5.57
N HIS A 61 -1.88 -12.89 -6.23
CA HIS A 61 -0.97 -11.78 -5.96
C HIS A 61 -0.77 -10.90 -7.19
N LEU A 62 -0.49 -9.64 -6.94
CA LEU A 62 0.03 -8.73 -7.94
C LEU A 62 1.37 -9.25 -8.43
N THR A 63 1.54 -9.31 -9.74
CA THR A 63 2.75 -9.81 -10.38
C THR A 63 3.02 -9.05 -11.67
N VAL A 64 4.15 -9.33 -12.27
CA VAL A 64 4.58 -8.78 -13.56
C VAL A 64 4.83 -9.93 -14.52
N HIS A 65 4.52 -9.75 -15.80
CA HIS A 65 4.63 -10.83 -16.79
C HIS A 65 6.07 -11.36 -16.92
N ALA A 66 7.06 -10.48 -16.84
CA ALA A 66 8.48 -10.83 -16.85
C ALA A 66 9.24 -9.89 -15.89
N PRO A 67 9.73 -10.39 -14.74
CA PRO A 67 10.54 -9.59 -13.83
C PRO A 67 11.77 -9.00 -14.53
N GLY A 68 12.10 -7.73 -14.22
CA GLY A 68 13.26 -7.04 -14.80
C GLY A 68 13.08 -6.51 -16.23
N ARG A 69 11.90 -6.68 -16.83
CA ARG A 69 11.53 -6.01 -18.09
C ARG A 69 10.34 -5.09 -17.87
N VAL A 70 10.34 -3.95 -18.58
CA VAL A 70 9.16 -3.07 -18.65
C VAL A 70 7.98 -3.91 -19.13
N SER A 71 6.95 -4.01 -18.29
CA SER A 71 5.83 -4.91 -18.52
C SER A 71 4.59 -4.41 -17.80
N ASN A 72 3.43 -4.82 -18.31
CA ASN A 72 2.17 -4.60 -17.63
C ASN A 72 2.13 -5.33 -16.29
N VAL A 73 1.53 -4.68 -15.31
CA VAL A 73 1.21 -5.28 -14.02
C VAL A 73 -0.05 -6.11 -14.17
N THR A 74 -0.04 -7.32 -13.61
CA THR A 74 -1.14 -8.27 -13.70
C THR A 74 -1.40 -8.93 -12.34
N VAL A 75 -2.47 -9.71 -12.26
CA VAL A 75 -2.74 -10.58 -11.11
C VAL A 75 -2.63 -12.02 -11.59
N GLY A 76 -1.58 -12.68 -11.10
CA GLY A 76 -1.23 -14.03 -11.48
C GLY A 76 -2.17 -15.06 -10.86
N PRO A 77 -2.23 -16.28 -11.43
CA PRO A 77 -2.84 -17.39 -10.74
C PRO A 77 -2.07 -17.68 -9.43
N PRO A 78 -2.71 -18.36 -8.47
CA PRO A 78 -1.98 -18.86 -7.31
C PRO A 78 -0.77 -19.69 -7.74
N SER A 79 0.39 -19.39 -7.17
CA SER A 79 1.66 -20.04 -7.50
C SER A 79 2.31 -20.56 -6.23
N LYS A 80 3.10 -21.62 -6.37
CA LYS A 80 3.99 -22.11 -5.30
C LYS A 80 5.25 -21.26 -5.16
N VAL A 81 5.56 -20.46 -6.17
CA VAL A 81 6.70 -19.52 -6.15
C VAL A 81 6.34 -18.35 -5.23
N PRO A 82 7.27 -17.87 -4.39
CA PRO A 82 7.05 -16.67 -3.57
C PRO A 82 6.57 -15.50 -4.44
N PRO A 83 5.52 -14.78 -4.00
CA PRO A 83 5.02 -13.63 -4.74
C PRO A 83 6.05 -12.49 -4.77
N PRO A 84 6.02 -11.62 -5.79
CA PRO A 84 6.89 -10.45 -5.83
C PRO A 84 6.59 -9.50 -4.67
N GLU A 85 7.63 -8.83 -4.20
CA GLU A 85 7.54 -7.91 -3.08
C GLU A 85 7.52 -6.45 -3.54
N PHE A 86 6.73 -5.64 -2.85
CA PHE A 86 6.49 -4.25 -3.16
C PHE A 86 6.64 -3.40 -1.91
N TYR A 87 6.99 -2.13 -2.09
CA TYR A 87 7.02 -1.15 -1.01
C TYR A 87 6.71 0.24 -1.55
N ILE A 88 6.32 1.14 -0.64
CA ILE A 88 6.10 2.55 -0.98
C ILE A 88 7.24 3.36 -0.37
N HIS A 89 7.87 4.21 -1.18
CA HIS A 89 8.87 5.17 -0.74
C HIS A 89 8.62 6.51 -1.42
N GLN A 90 8.59 7.61 -0.64
CA GLN A 90 8.29 8.95 -1.15
C GLN A 90 7.05 8.96 -2.07
N GLU A 91 5.94 8.39 -1.58
CA GLU A 91 4.65 8.35 -2.30
C GLU A 91 4.69 7.58 -3.62
N GLN A 92 5.74 6.81 -3.89
CA GLN A 92 5.90 6.00 -5.09
C GLN A 92 5.91 4.51 -4.73
N LEU A 93 5.11 3.72 -5.44
CA LEU A 93 5.13 2.27 -5.33
C LEU A 93 6.28 1.69 -6.18
N PHE A 94 7.04 0.78 -5.59
CA PHE A 94 8.16 0.09 -6.22
C PHE A 94 7.98 -1.42 -6.11
N LEU A 95 8.41 -2.12 -7.15
CA LEU A 95 8.67 -3.55 -7.16
C LEU A 95 10.12 -3.78 -6.75
N LEU A 96 10.33 -4.60 -5.72
CA LEU A 96 11.63 -5.10 -5.33
C LEU A 96 11.93 -6.40 -6.08
N VAL A 97 12.92 -6.37 -6.98
CA VAL A 97 13.32 -7.57 -7.74
C VAL A 97 14.47 -8.29 -7.04
N ASN A 98 15.43 -7.52 -6.52
CA ASN A 98 16.57 -7.99 -5.74
C ASN A 98 17.14 -6.83 -4.90
N GLU A 99 18.27 -7.04 -4.23
CA GLU A 99 18.91 -6.04 -3.35
C GLU A 99 19.40 -4.78 -4.08
N THR A 100 19.61 -4.84 -5.39
CA THR A 100 20.21 -3.75 -6.18
C THR A 100 19.28 -3.17 -7.23
N ALA A 101 18.12 -3.78 -7.47
CA ALA A 101 17.19 -3.43 -8.53
C ALA A 101 15.76 -3.28 -8.00
N VAL A 102 15.29 -2.03 -8.09
CA VAL A 102 13.92 -1.64 -7.79
C VAL A 102 13.33 -0.94 -9.01
N TYR A 103 12.05 -1.20 -9.26
CA TYR A 103 11.38 -0.70 -10.45
C TYR A 103 10.08 0.01 -10.06
N PRO A 104 9.85 1.27 -10.49
CA PRO A 104 8.62 1.97 -10.15
C PRO A 104 7.40 1.37 -10.86
N ILE A 105 6.28 1.33 -10.12
CA ILE A 105 4.96 1.09 -10.69
C ILE A 105 4.38 2.44 -11.12
N ASN A 106 4.30 2.62 -12.43
CA ASN A 106 3.79 3.81 -13.07
C ASN A 106 2.30 3.67 -13.38
N VAL A 107 1.64 4.81 -13.49
CA VAL A 107 0.23 4.90 -13.88
C VAL A 107 0.16 5.60 -15.23
N TYR A 108 -0.27 4.88 -16.25
CA TYR A 108 -0.38 5.39 -17.62
C TYR A 108 -1.82 5.60 -18.02
N ASN A 109 -2.07 6.66 -18.79
CA ASN A 109 -3.33 6.82 -19.49
C ASN A 109 -3.38 5.78 -20.62
N SER A 110 -4.36 4.88 -20.58
CA SER A 110 -4.57 3.83 -21.57
C SER A 110 -5.84 4.11 -22.35
N THR A 111 -5.69 4.25 -23.67
CA THR A 111 -6.82 4.37 -24.59
C THR A 111 -7.41 3.01 -24.98
N THR A 112 -6.85 1.92 -24.46
CA THR A 112 -7.20 0.54 -24.85
C THR A 112 -8.59 0.14 -24.37
N THR A 113 -8.99 0.62 -23.19
CA THR A 113 -10.29 0.34 -22.58
C THR A 113 -11.02 1.65 -22.37
N HIS A 114 -11.97 1.98 -23.25
CA HIS A 114 -12.73 3.24 -23.21
C HIS A 114 -13.36 3.57 -21.84
N HIS A 115 -13.59 2.56 -21.00
CA HIS A 115 -14.22 2.70 -19.70
C HIS A 115 -13.24 2.75 -18.51
N LEU A 116 -11.96 2.39 -18.71
CA LEU A 116 -10.95 2.32 -17.65
C LEU A 116 -9.69 3.04 -18.12
N PRO A 117 -9.55 4.34 -17.81
CA PRO A 117 -8.56 5.19 -18.46
C PRO A 117 -7.14 4.98 -17.91
N MET A 118 -6.96 4.35 -16.76
CA MET A 118 -5.64 4.26 -16.11
C MET A 118 -5.17 2.82 -15.99
N GLN A 119 -3.94 2.56 -16.40
CA GLN A 119 -3.30 1.24 -16.34
C GLN A 119 -2.03 1.27 -15.49
N LEU A 120 -1.80 0.22 -14.71
CA LEU A 120 -0.57 0.03 -13.95
C LEU A 120 0.50 -0.65 -14.82
N VAL A 121 1.68 -0.05 -14.89
CA VAL A 121 2.80 -0.51 -15.72
C VAL A 121 4.10 -0.46 -14.93
N LEU A 122 4.89 -1.52 -14.97
CA LEU A 122 6.25 -1.53 -14.43
C LEU A 122 7.17 -0.75 -15.37
N GLY A 123 7.83 0.30 -14.88
CA GLY A 123 8.81 1.07 -15.64
C GLY A 123 10.23 0.92 -15.12
N THR A 124 11.23 1.39 -15.88
CA THR A 124 12.61 1.55 -15.42
C THR A 124 12.87 2.89 -14.73
N LYS A 125 11.97 3.85 -14.92
CA LYS A 125 11.99 5.19 -14.33
C LYS A 125 10.55 5.65 -14.07
N LYS A 126 10.38 6.67 -13.22
CA LYS A 126 9.07 7.25 -12.91
C LYS A 126 8.51 7.96 -14.15
N GLU A 127 7.36 7.53 -14.64
CA GLU A 127 6.72 8.02 -15.87
C GLU A 127 5.19 7.96 -15.77
N GLY A 128 4.49 8.45 -16.79
CA GLY A 128 3.03 8.53 -16.81
C GLY A 128 2.53 9.69 -15.95
N ILE A 129 1.51 9.45 -15.12
CA ILE A 129 1.04 10.44 -14.14
C ILE A 129 2.03 10.51 -12.98
N THR A 130 2.82 11.59 -12.95
CA THR A 130 3.87 11.79 -11.95
C THR A 130 3.42 12.52 -10.69
N SER A 131 2.27 13.20 -10.76
CA SER A 131 1.73 14.04 -9.69
C SER A 131 0.89 13.28 -8.67
N GLY A 132 0.54 12.02 -8.92
CA GLY A 132 -0.22 11.23 -7.95
C GLY A 132 0.66 10.56 -6.91
N SER A 133 0.04 10.13 -5.82
CA SER A 133 0.69 9.52 -4.65
C SER A 133 0.11 8.16 -4.33
N TRP A 134 0.99 7.20 -4.07
CA TRP A 134 0.66 5.88 -3.55
C TRP A 134 0.65 5.91 -2.02
N ARG A 135 -0.39 5.33 -1.41
CA ARG A 135 -0.42 5.13 0.04
C ARG A 135 -1.17 3.88 0.46
N TRP A 136 -0.84 3.38 1.64
CA TRP A 136 -1.64 2.36 2.33
C TRP A 136 -2.73 3.03 3.18
N LYS A 137 -3.95 2.49 3.14
CA LYS A 137 -5.00 2.76 4.12
C LYS A 137 -5.46 1.45 4.72
N ASN A 138 -5.17 1.25 6.00
CA ASN A 138 -5.23 -0.08 6.62
C ASN A 138 -4.32 -1.05 5.85
N THR A 139 -4.91 -2.06 5.21
CA THR A 139 -4.19 -3.01 4.36
C THR A 139 -4.33 -2.70 2.88
N MET A 140 -5.19 -1.76 2.47
CA MET A 140 -5.54 -1.51 1.08
C MET A 140 -4.64 -0.46 0.42
N LEU A 141 -4.27 -0.69 -0.84
CA LEU A 141 -3.47 0.21 -1.65
C LEU A 141 -4.34 1.27 -2.32
N TYR A 142 -4.01 2.54 -2.14
CA TYR A 142 -4.67 3.68 -2.78
C TYR A 142 -3.69 4.41 -3.70
N TYR A 143 -4.25 5.03 -4.73
CA TYR A 143 -3.59 6.04 -5.54
C TYR A 143 -4.43 7.32 -5.55
N ASP A 144 -3.85 8.41 -5.06
CA ASP A 144 -4.50 9.71 -4.96
C ASP A 144 -3.89 10.71 -5.94
N LEU A 145 -4.72 11.63 -6.44
CA LEU A 145 -4.31 12.78 -7.22
C LEU A 145 -4.28 14.04 -6.32
N PRO A 146 -3.48 15.07 -6.68
CA PRO A 146 -3.37 16.30 -5.89
C PRO A 146 -4.69 17.08 -5.72
N ASN A 147 -5.65 16.85 -6.62
CA ASN A 147 -6.97 17.49 -6.56
C ASN A 147 -7.96 16.77 -5.64
N GLY A 148 -7.49 15.83 -4.81
CA GLY A 148 -8.32 15.08 -3.86
C GLY A 148 -9.09 13.91 -4.49
N LYS A 149 -8.93 13.65 -5.79
CA LYS A 149 -9.49 12.44 -6.42
C LYS A 149 -8.67 11.22 -6.02
N SER A 150 -9.34 10.10 -5.79
CA SER A 150 -8.73 8.82 -5.43
C SER A 150 -9.32 7.71 -6.29
N ASN A 151 -8.61 6.59 -6.43
CA ASN A 151 -9.20 5.37 -6.98
C ASN A 151 -10.05 4.61 -5.94
N ASP A 152 -10.18 5.14 -4.73
CA ASP A 152 -10.92 4.56 -3.61
C ASP A 152 -10.46 3.13 -3.22
N GLY A 153 -9.25 2.75 -3.61
CA GLY A 153 -8.69 1.41 -3.40
C GLY A 153 -9.27 0.35 -4.35
N VAL A 154 -10.01 0.77 -5.38
CA VAL A 154 -10.65 -0.10 -6.37
C VAL A 154 -9.76 -0.23 -7.61
N TYR A 155 -9.59 -1.47 -8.05
CA TYR A 155 -8.83 -1.85 -9.23
C TYR A 155 -9.65 -2.82 -10.08
N TYR A 156 -9.25 -2.98 -11.32
CA TYR A 156 -9.92 -3.83 -12.29
C TYR A 156 -8.90 -4.75 -12.95
N ARG A 157 -9.20 -6.05 -12.93
CA ARG A 157 -8.44 -7.05 -13.68
C ARG A 157 -9.18 -7.33 -14.97
N CYS A 158 -8.64 -6.86 -16.09
CA CYS A 158 -9.26 -7.00 -17.41
C CYS A 158 -8.39 -7.82 -18.34
N MET A 159 -9.03 -8.65 -19.16
CA MET A 159 -8.34 -9.33 -20.26
C MET A 159 -8.16 -8.34 -21.43
N THR A 160 -6.97 -8.27 -21.99
CA THR A 160 -6.65 -7.48 -23.19
C THR A 160 -7.01 -8.27 -24.45
N ALA A 161 -7.00 -7.60 -25.61
CA ALA A 161 -7.18 -8.26 -26.91
C ALA A 161 -6.15 -9.38 -27.18
N SER A 162 -4.97 -9.33 -26.54
CA SER A 162 -3.96 -10.38 -26.62
C SER A 162 -4.23 -11.59 -25.72
N GLY A 163 -5.31 -11.58 -24.93
CA GLY A 163 -5.64 -12.62 -23.95
C GLY A 163 -4.86 -12.52 -22.63
N ALA A 164 -3.97 -11.53 -22.49
CA ALA A 164 -3.26 -11.26 -21.25
C ALA A 164 -4.17 -10.51 -20.27
N TYR A 165 -3.92 -10.64 -18.96
CA TYR A 165 -4.61 -9.81 -17.96
C TYR A 165 -3.75 -8.62 -17.58
N ASN A 166 -4.36 -7.46 -17.43
CA ASN A 166 -3.73 -6.24 -16.93
C ASN A 166 -4.54 -5.67 -15.76
N VAL A 167 -3.87 -4.84 -14.94
CA VAL A 167 -4.50 -4.09 -13.85
C VAL A 167 -4.76 -2.65 -14.26
N TYR A 168 -6.02 -2.25 -14.11
CA TYR A 168 -6.51 -0.90 -14.40
C TYR A 168 -7.15 -0.28 -13.15
N MET A 169 -7.35 1.03 -13.19
CA MET A 169 -8.12 1.77 -12.20
C MET A 169 -8.82 2.98 -12.83
N THR A 170 -9.73 3.58 -12.07
CA THR A 170 -10.43 4.81 -12.42
C THR A 170 -10.58 5.68 -11.18
N PHE A 171 -10.67 6.99 -11.37
CA PHE A 171 -10.92 7.99 -10.31
C PHE A 171 -12.40 8.34 -10.16
N VAL A 172 -13.25 7.67 -10.94
CA VAL A 172 -14.70 7.82 -10.93
C VAL A 172 -15.26 6.43 -10.66
N ALA A 173 -16.11 6.30 -9.65
CA ALA A 173 -16.79 5.05 -9.37
C ALA A 173 -17.63 4.64 -10.58
N THR A 174 -17.28 3.53 -11.20
CA THR A 174 -18.01 2.96 -12.34
C THR A 174 -18.18 1.47 -12.16
N GLN A 175 -19.26 0.93 -12.75
CA GLN A 175 -19.41 -0.51 -12.88
C GLN A 175 -18.23 -1.10 -13.65
N ALA A 176 -17.83 -2.34 -13.32
CA ALA A 176 -16.84 -3.05 -14.11
C ALA A 176 -17.34 -3.22 -15.55
N PRO A 177 -16.51 -2.87 -16.55
CA PRO A 177 -16.81 -3.19 -17.94
C PRO A 177 -16.91 -4.70 -18.17
N ASP A 178 -17.53 -5.10 -19.27
CA ASP A 178 -17.61 -6.51 -19.65
C ASP A 178 -16.22 -7.14 -19.75
N GLY A 179 -16.06 -8.32 -19.15
CA GLY A 179 -14.78 -9.03 -19.10
C GLY A 179 -13.76 -8.52 -18.08
N CYS A 180 -14.11 -7.49 -17.29
CA CYS A 180 -13.31 -7.01 -16.17
C CYS A 180 -13.82 -7.52 -14.82
N GLN A 181 -12.90 -7.75 -13.89
CA GLN A 181 -13.22 -8.13 -12.51
C GLN A 181 -12.79 -7.02 -11.55
N ILE A 182 -13.71 -6.54 -10.71
CA ILE A 182 -13.39 -5.59 -9.64
C ILE A 182 -12.55 -6.30 -8.58
N MET A 183 -11.54 -5.62 -8.06
CA MET A 183 -10.71 -6.11 -6.98
C MET A 183 -10.12 -4.98 -6.14
N THR A 184 -9.66 -5.32 -4.94
CA THR A 184 -8.86 -4.49 -4.07
C THR A 184 -7.47 -5.10 -3.94
N LEU A 185 -6.46 -4.26 -3.77
CA LEU A 185 -5.07 -4.68 -3.59
C LEU A 185 -4.66 -4.48 -2.13
N HIS A 186 -4.17 -5.54 -1.49
CA HIS A 186 -3.88 -5.55 -0.07
C HIS A 186 -2.45 -5.96 0.23
N SER A 187 -1.84 -5.34 1.24
CA SER A 187 -0.66 -5.85 1.90
C SER A 187 -1.01 -6.32 3.31
N PHE A 188 -0.63 -7.54 3.63
CA PHE A 188 -0.68 -8.08 4.99
C PHE A 188 0.76 -8.32 5.41
N ALA A 189 1.35 -7.39 6.17
CA ALA A 189 2.72 -7.50 6.67
C ALA A 189 2.89 -8.73 7.57
N ARG A 190 3.07 -9.91 6.98
CA ARG A 190 3.36 -11.18 7.67
C ARG A 190 4.19 -12.09 6.76
N SER A 191 5.50 -11.81 6.69
CA SER A 191 6.48 -12.83 6.33
C SER A 191 7.14 -13.31 7.62
N PHE A 192 6.60 -14.36 8.22
CA PHE A 192 7.36 -15.17 9.17
C PHE A 192 8.08 -16.25 8.36
N LYS A 193 9.33 -16.00 7.97
CA LYS A 193 10.25 -17.10 7.69
C LYS A 193 10.60 -17.71 9.05
N LYS A 194 10.10 -18.92 9.31
CA LYS A 194 10.65 -19.81 10.34
C LYS A 194 11.95 -20.41 9.83
#